data_AF-A0A086JGG4-F1
#
_entry.id   AF-A0A086JGG4-F1
#
_cell.length_a   1.000
_cell.length_b   1.000
_cell.length_c   1.000
_cell.angle_alpha   90.00
_cell.angle_beta   90.00
_cell.angle_gamma   90.00
#
_symmetry.space_group_name_H-M   'P 1'
#
loop_
_entity.id
_entity.type
_entity.pdbx_description
1 polymer ?
#
loop_
_entity_poly.entity_id
_entity_poly.type
_entity_poly.pdbx_seq_one_letter_code
_entity_poly.pdbx_strand_id
1 'polypeptide(L)'
;MGVDDIFDLMNMDEKEREKLLKPLTPSQLKDVAKASNRYPVVNVEFQVSKKDDVLPNENLQCTVTLERDCAEETSGAVYAPYFPREKEEQWWLVVGRASSNSLAAIKRLSLNKPTTTVTLSFEAPETDGKHSYVLYLMGDSYVGGDQEYKFDVRVRS
;
A
#
# COMPACT_ATOMS: atom_id res chain seq x y z
N MET A 1 -11.04 21.69 -13.38
CA MET A 1 -9.83 21.41 -12.58
C MET A 1 -9.96 19.95 -12.21
N GLY A 2 -9.25 19.07 -12.92
CA GLY A 2 -9.35 17.61 -12.77
C GLY A 2 -8.33 17.12 -11.77
N VAL A 3 -8.55 17.43 -10.50
CA VAL A 3 -7.78 16.91 -9.37
C VAL A 3 -8.77 16.09 -8.57
N ASP A 4 -8.63 14.77 -8.64
CA ASP A 4 -9.56 13.85 -7.99
C ASP A 4 -8.95 13.26 -6.70
N ASP A 5 -7.63 13.19 -6.61
CA ASP A 5 -6.93 12.67 -5.44
C ASP A 5 -5.72 13.51 -4.99
N ILE A 6 -5.06 13.05 -3.91
CA ILE A 6 -3.87 13.68 -3.34
C ILE A 6 -2.65 13.54 -4.24
N PHE A 7 -2.56 12.50 -5.07
CA PHE A 7 -1.47 12.31 -6.01
C PHE A 7 -1.54 13.34 -7.13
N ASP A 8 -2.73 13.62 -7.64
CA ASP A 8 -2.97 14.69 -8.61
C ASP A 8 -2.55 16.05 -8.04
N LEU A 9 -2.87 16.32 -6.76
CA LEU A 9 -2.46 17.56 -6.10
C LEU A 9 -0.93 17.66 -5.92
N MET A 10 -0.26 16.55 -5.59
CA MET A 10 1.19 16.50 -5.41
C MET A 10 1.94 16.64 -6.74
N ASN A 11 1.42 16.04 -7.81
CA ASN A 11 2.02 16.06 -9.14
C ASN A 11 1.65 17.31 -9.96
N MET A 12 0.75 18.16 -9.45
CA MET A 12 0.32 19.38 -10.11
C MET A 12 1.46 20.42 -10.20
N ASP A 13 1.53 21.08 -11.35
CA ASP A 13 2.43 22.20 -11.60
C ASP A 13 2.27 23.30 -10.53
N GLU A 14 3.38 23.88 -10.11
CA GLU A 14 3.42 24.90 -9.04
C GLU A 14 2.45 26.07 -9.32
N LYS A 15 2.38 26.55 -10.57
CA LYS A 15 1.47 27.64 -10.97
C LYS A 15 -0.01 27.29 -10.84
N GLU A 16 -0.37 26.05 -11.15
CA GLU A 16 -1.75 25.59 -11.06
C GLU A 16 -2.15 25.36 -9.60
N ARG A 17 -1.23 24.79 -8.82
CA ARG A 17 -1.37 24.57 -7.38
C ARG A 17 -1.50 25.89 -6.62
N GLU A 18 -0.68 26.90 -6.92
CA GLU A 18 -0.82 28.24 -6.35
C GLU A 18 -2.17 28.86 -6.66
N LYS A 19 -2.67 28.71 -7.90
CA LYS A 19 -3.98 29.21 -8.30
C LYS A 19 -5.12 28.50 -7.56
N LEU A 20 -5.01 27.18 -7.38
CA LEU A 20 -5.98 26.36 -6.65
C LEU A 20 -6.00 26.70 -5.16
N LEU A 21 -4.83 26.86 -4.55
CA LEU A 21 -4.66 27.09 -3.11
C LEU A 21 -4.71 28.58 -2.72
N LYS A 22 -4.85 29.49 -3.69
CA LYS A 22 -4.90 30.96 -3.49
C LYS A 22 -5.85 31.45 -2.39
N PRO A 23 -7.03 30.84 -2.16
CA PRO A 23 -7.93 31.27 -1.09
C PRO A 23 -7.42 31.00 0.34
N LEU A 24 -6.37 30.19 0.49
CA LEU A 24 -5.86 29.75 1.79
C LEU A 24 -4.91 30.77 2.43
N THR A 25 -4.93 30.84 3.75
CA THR A 25 -3.97 31.63 4.53
C THR A 25 -2.58 30.99 4.55
N PRO A 26 -1.51 31.75 4.85
CA PRO A 26 -0.17 31.19 4.99
C PRO A 26 -0.06 30.05 6.01
N SER A 27 -0.89 30.05 7.06
CA SER A 27 -0.93 28.95 8.03
C SER A 27 -1.53 27.69 7.42
N GLN A 28 -2.66 27.82 6.71
CA GLN A 28 -3.32 26.70 6.05
C GLN A 28 -2.46 26.10 4.93
N LEU A 29 -1.72 26.93 4.19
CA LEU A 29 -0.76 26.45 3.19
C LEU A 29 0.35 25.60 3.82
N LYS A 30 0.83 25.97 5.02
CA LYS A 30 1.80 25.15 5.76
C LYS A 30 1.19 23.82 6.20
N ASP A 31 -0.08 23.81 6.61
CA ASP A 31 -0.75 22.57 7.02
C ASP A 31 -0.97 21.63 5.82
N VAL A 32 -1.34 22.17 4.66
CA VAL A 32 -1.42 21.41 3.41
C VAL A 32 -0.05 20.83 3.04
N ALA A 33 1.01 21.64 3.08
CA ALA A 33 2.37 21.16 2.78
C ALA A 33 2.81 20.04 3.72
N LYS A 34 2.52 20.16 5.03
CA LYS A 34 2.80 19.10 6.02
C LYS A 34 2.02 17.83 5.72
N ALA A 35 0.74 17.94 5.40
CA ALA A 35 -0.10 16.78 5.05
C ALA A 35 0.42 16.08 3.79
N SER A 36 0.75 16.83 2.74
CA SER A 36 1.30 16.29 1.49
C SER A 36 2.66 15.63 1.70
N ASN A 37 3.58 16.26 2.43
CA ASN A 37 4.90 15.66 2.70
C ASN A 37 4.81 14.40 3.57
N ARG A 38 3.82 14.32 4.46
CA ARG A 38 3.64 13.16 5.34
C ARG A 38 2.91 12.00 4.65
N TYR A 39 2.12 12.28 3.60
CA TYR A 39 1.34 11.27 2.89
C TYR A 39 2.24 10.15 2.33
N PRO A 40 1.88 8.87 2.53
CA PRO A 40 2.73 7.77 2.15
C PRO A 40 2.70 7.50 0.64
N VAL A 41 3.85 7.65 -0.01
CA VAL A 41 4.08 7.14 -1.36
C VAL A 41 4.97 5.89 -1.22
N VAL A 42 4.39 4.71 -1.41
CA VAL A 42 5.07 3.42 -1.27
C VAL A 42 5.12 2.73 -2.61
N ASN A 43 6.31 2.36 -3.06
CA ASN A 43 6.51 1.48 -4.20
C ASN A 43 6.49 0.01 -3.73
N VAL A 44 5.78 -0.85 -4.47
CA VAL A 44 5.59 -2.26 -4.12
C VAL A 44 6.08 -3.14 -5.24
N GLU A 45 7.04 -3.99 -4.93
CA GLU A 45 7.47 -5.09 -5.79
C GLU A 45 7.12 -6.41 -5.11
N PHE A 46 6.60 -7.39 -5.85
CA PHE A 46 6.29 -8.69 -5.29
C PHE A 46 6.70 -9.83 -6.21
N GLN A 47 7.13 -10.93 -5.58
CA GLN A 47 7.51 -12.15 -6.25
C GLN A 47 6.87 -13.34 -5.54
N VAL A 48 6.25 -14.23 -6.31
CA VAL A 48 5.67 -15.49 -5.82
C VAL A 48 6.63 -16.61 -6.17
N SER A 49 6.92 -17.50 -5.22
CA SER A 49 7.89 -18.59 -5.36
C SER A 49 7.60 -19.49 -6.56
N LYS A 50 6.32 -19.78 -6.82
CA LYS A 50 5.87 -20.64 -7.91
C LYS A 50 4.49 -20.17 -8.39
N LYS A 51 4.34 -20.01 -9.71
CA LYS A 51 3.09 -19.56 -10.35
C LYS A 51 2.47 -20.63 -11.26
N ASP A 52 3.29 -21.51 -11.83
CA ASP A 52 2.86 -22.61 -12.70
C ASP A 52 3.20 -23.96 -12.08
N ASP A 53 2.41 -24.97 -12.45
CA ASP A 53 2.56 -26.38 -12.02
C ASP A 53 2.63 -26.56 -10.50
N VAL A 54 1.84 -25.76 -9.77
CA VAL A 54 1.71 -25.83 -8.30
C VAL A 54 0.91 -27.07 -7.92
N LEU A 55 1.38 -27.83 -6.94
CA LEU A 55 0.64 -28.99 -6.43
C LEU A 55 -0.53 -28.53 -5.54
N PRO A 56 -1.62 -29.31 -5.48
CA PRO A 56 -2.67 -29.10 -4.49
C PRO A 56 -2.08 -29.07 -3.07
N ASN A 57 -2.52 -28.13 -2.23
CA ASN A 57 -2.04 -27.94 -0.85
C ASN A 57 -0.53 -27.61 -0.72
N GLU A 58 0.13 -27.20 -1.81
CA GLU A 58 1.53 -26.74 -1.76
C GLU A 58 1.61 -25.39 -1.04
N ASN A 59 2.57 -25.24 -0.12
CA ASN A 59 2.82 -23.98 0.58
C ASN A 59 3.60 -23.02 -0.33
N LEU A 60 2.97 -21.93 -0.72
CA LEU A 60 3.54 -20.89 -1.56
C LEU A 60 4.06 -19.73 -0.71
N GLN A 61 5.11 -19.07 -1.20
CA GLN A 61 5.67 -17.89 -0.57
C GLN A 61 5.53 -16.69 -1.52
N CYS A 62 4.97 -15.60 -1.00
CA CYS A 62 4.97 -14.29 -1.66
C CYS A 62 5.92 -13.36 -0.90
N THR A 63 7.03 -13.03 -1.53
CA THR A 63 7.98 -12.04 -1.02
C THR A 63 7.62 -10.69 -1.61
N VAL A 64 7.38 -9.72 -0.74
CA VAL A 64 7.01 -8.35 -1.09
C VAL A 64 8.13 -7.43 -0.60
N THR A 65 8.67 -6.63 -1.50
CA THR A 65 9.61 -5.55 -1.20
C THR A 65 8.87 -4.24 -1.29
N LEU A 66 8.90 -3.48 -0.20
CA LEU A 66 8.26 -2.18 -0.07
C LEU A 66 9.35 -1.13 0.02
N GLU A 67 9.27 -0.13 -0.84
CA GLU A 67 10.20 0.99 -0.88
C GLU A 67 9.44 2.29 -0.62
N ARG A 68 9.97 3.09 0.31
CA ARG A 68 9.44 4.40 0.65
C ARG A 68 10.61 5.34 0.86
N ASP A 69 10.51 6.55 0.31
CA ASP A 69 11.44 7.62 0.64
C ASP A 69 11.26 8.04 2.11
N CYS A 70 12.07 7.45 2.98
CA CYS A 70 12.21 7.83 4.38
C CYS A 70 13.16 9.02 4.52
N ALA A 71 12.83 10.15 3.90
CA ALA A 71 13.46 11.42 4.28
C ALA A 71 13.19 11.69 5.78
N GLU A 72 14.06 12.46 6.45
CA GLU A 72 13.89 12.76 7.89
C GLU A 72 12.53 13.42 8.19
N GLU A 73 11.93 14.15 7.24
CA GLU A 73 10.58 14.73 7.36
C GLU A 73 9.44 13.68 7.27
N THR A 74 9.71 12.51 6.71
CA THR A 74 8.76 11.38 6.57
C THR A 74 8.84 10.41 7.76
N SER A 75 9.70 10.69 8.74
CA SER A 75 9.98 9.82 9.89
C SER A 75 9.33 10.40 11.15
N GLY A 76 8.25 9.80 11.65
CA GLY A 76 7.56 10.29 12.86
C GLY A 76 6.11 9.84 12.97
N ALA A 77 5.32 10.48 13.84
CA ALA A 77 3.90 10.19 13.94
C ALA A 77 3.12 10.59 12.68
N VAL A 78 1.97 9.95 12.49
CA VAL A 78 0.99 10.27 11.44
C VAL A 78 0.52 11.71 11.60
N TYR A 79 0.41 12.46 10.50
CA TYR A 79 -0.21 13.78 10.53
C TYR A 79 -1.74 13.63 10.58
N ALA A 80 -2.29 13.63 11.80
CA ALA A 80 -3.72 13.51 12.05
C ALA A 80 -4.17 14.55 13.11
N PRO A 81 -4.36 15.83 12.75
CA PRO A 81 -4.63 16.91 13.71
C PRO A 81 -5.95 16.75 14.48
N TYR A 82 -6.89 15.95 13.95
CA TYR A 82 -8.17 15.65 14.59
C TYR A 82 -8.17 14.34 15.38
N PHE A 83 -7.07 13.59 15.37
CA PHE A 83 -6.94 12.36 16.13
C PHE A 83 -6.31 12.69 17.51
N PRO A 84 -6.92 12.26 18.62
CA PRO A 84 -6.56 12.76 19.96
C PRO A 84 -5.24 12.21 20.52
N ARG A 85 -4.60 11.26 19.85
CA ARG A 85 -3.38 10.59 20.31
C ARG A 85 -2.33 10.62 19.22
N GLU A 86 -1.08 10.57 19.63
CA GLU A 86 0.00 10.29 18.69
C GLU A 86 -0.15 8.85 18.16
N LYS A 87 0.02 8.67 16.84
CA LYS A 87 -0.15 7.39 16.17
C LYS A 87 1.02 7.12 15.26
N GLU A 88 1.57 5.92 15.36
CA GLU A 88 2.51 5.40 14.37
C GLU A 88 1.77 4.73 13.22
N GLU A 89 2.30 4.89 12.02
CA GLU A 89 1.73 4.35 10.80
C GLU A 89 1.92 2.83 10.75
N GLN A 90 0.84 2.08 10.55
CA GLN A 90 0.87 0.62 10.39
C GLN A 90 0.29 0.23 9.04
N TRP A 91 0.87 -0.84 8.48
CA TRP A 91 0.45 -1.41 7.20
C TRP A 91 0.07 -2.87 7.35
N TRP A 92 -0.86 -3.29 6.51
CA TRP A 92 -1.21 -4.69 6.32
C TRP A 92 -0.91 -5.12 4.89
N LEU A 93 -0.16 -6.21 4.76
CA LEU A 93 -0.10 -6.99 3.54
C LEU A 93 -1.11 -8.13 3.64
N VAL A 94 -2.02 -8.22 2.68
CA VAL A 94 -3.06 -9.24 2.64
C VAL A 94 -3.03 -9.93 1.30
N VAL A 95 -2.94 -11.25 1.30
CA VAL A 95 -3.16 -12.08 0.10
C VAL A 95 -4.56 -12.65 0.23
N GLY A 96 -5.43 -12.33 -0.73
CA GLY A 96 -6.81 -12.82 -0.76
C GLY A 96 -7.21 -13.35 -2.13
N ARG A 97 -8.36 -14.02 -2.19
CA ARG A 97 -9.01 -14.44 -3.44
C ARG A 97 -10.33 -13.71 -3.56
N ALA A 98 -10.43 -12.81 -4.53
CA ALA A 98 -11.61 -11.99 -4.73
C ALA A 98 -12.86 -12.82 -5.09
N SER A 99 -12.70 -13.92 -5.83
CA SER A 99 -13.82 -14.75 -6.28
C SER A 99 -14.51 -15.52 -5.16
N SER A 100 -13.75 -15.98 -4.15
CA SER A 100 -14.26 -16.73 -3.00
C SER A 100 -14.41 -15.87 -1.75
N ASN A 101 -14.07 -14.58 -1.82
CA ASN A 101 -14.01 -13.67 -0.67
C ASN A 101 -13.22 -14.27 0.51
N SER A 102 -12.11 -14.95 0.22
CA SER A 102 -11.32 -15.69 1.21
C SER A 102 -9.94 -15.06 1.40
N LEU A 103 -9.51 -14.93 2.65
CA LEU A 103 -8.17 -14.47 3.03
C LEU A 103 -7.21 -15.65 3.09
N ALA A 104 -6.11 -15.59 2.34
CA ALA A 104 -5.10 -16.64 2.27
C ALA A 104 -3.93 -16.37 3.24
N ALA A 105 -3.48 -15.12 3.33
CA ALA A 105 -2.48 -14.71 4.31
C ALA A 105 -2.63 -13.24 4.68
N ILE A 106 -2.21 -12.89 5.90
CA ILE A 106 -2.15 -11.52 6.39
C ILE A 106 -0.90 -11.30 7.22
N LYS A 107 -0.25 -10.15 7.04
CA LYS A 107 0.89 -9.74 7.86
C LYS A 107 0.85 -8.25 8.12
N ARG A 108 1.04 -7.88 9.38
CA ARG A 108 1.16 -6.48 9.82
C ARG A 108 2.64 -6.07 9.85
N LEU A 109 2.95 -4.86 9.42
CA LEU A 109 4.30 -4.32 9.36
C LEU A 109 4.31 -2.80 9.59
N SER A 110 5.50 -2.27 9.86
CA SER A 110 5.79 -0.83 9.96
C SER A 110 6.90 -0.47 8.98
N LEU A 111 6.71 0.61 8.22
CA LEU A 111 7.65 1.07 7.18
C LEU A 111 8.63 2.11 7.74
N ASN A 112 9.42 1.70 8.73
CA ASN A 112 10.38 2.57 9.42
C ASN A 112 11.74 2.65 8.71
N LYS A 113 11.92 1.91 7.62
CA LYS A 113 13.16 1.83 6.84
C LYS A 113 12.84 2.14 5.38
N PRO A 114 13.81 2.71 4.62
CA PRO A 114 13.62 3.00 3.21
C PRO A 114 13.16 1.79 2.38
N THR A 115 13.73 0.63 2.69
CA THR A 115 13.36 -0.64 2.05
C THR A 115 13.00 -1.67 3.12
N THR A 116 11.84 -2.30 2.97
CA THR A 116 11.36 -3.35 3.87
C THR A 116 10.88 -4.54 3.05
N THR A 117 11.56 -5.68 3.19
CA THR A 117 11.16 -6.93 2.52
C THR A 117 10.45 -7.86 3.50
N VAL A 118 9.30 -8.37 3.09
CA VAL A 118 8.43 -9.23 3.89
C VAL A 118 7.95 -10.42 3.08
N THR A 119 8.14 -11.62 3.61
CA THR A 119 7.55 -12.84 3.03
C THR A 119 6.27 -13.22 3.76
N LEU A 120 5.22 -13.51 2.98
CA LEU A 120 3.97 -14.14 3.40
C LEU A 120 3.92 -15.57 2.87
N SER A 121 3.46 -16.50 3.69
CA SER A 121 3.24 -17.90 3.29
C SER A 121 1.75 -18.20 3.26
N PHE A 122 1.30 -18.89 2.23
CA PHE A 122 -0.10 -19.29 2.06
C PHE A 122 -0.21 -20.61 1.30
N GLU A 123 -1.29 -21.33 1.51
CA GLU A 123 -1.52 -22.64 0.89
C GLU A 123 -2.24 -22.50 -0.45
N ALA A 124 -1.77 -23.27 -1.44
CA ALA A 124 -2.43 -23.40 -2.73
C ALA A 124 -3.76 -24.17 -2.60
N PRO A 125 -4.77 -23.90 -3.43
CA PRO A 125 -6.06 -24.56 -3.33
C PRO A 125 -5.97 -26.03 -3.70
N GLU A 126 -6.86 -26.86 -3.14
CA GLU A 126 -6.97 -28.29 -3.47
C GLU A 126 -7.43 -28.54 -4.91
N THR A 127 -8.19 -27.60 -5.47
CA THR A 127 -8.77 -27.72 -6.80
C THR A 127 -7.76 -27.40 -7.88
N ASP A 128 -7.73 -28.23 -8.92
CA ASP A 128 -6.94 -27.96 -10.11
C ASP A 128 -7.49 -26.77 -10.91
N GLY A 129 -6.58 -26.05 -11.56
CA GLY A 129 -6.91 -24.97 -12.48
C GLY A 129 -6.26 -23.64 -12.14
N LYS A 130 -6.82 -22.58 -12.73
CA LYS A 130 -6.31 -21.21 -12.59
C LYS A 130 -7.01 -20.52 -11.42
N HIS A 131 -6.24 -20.08 -10.44
CA HIS A 131 -6.71 -19.35 -9.28
C HIS A 131 -6.16 -17.92 -9.28
N SER A 132 -7.08 -16.95 -9.30
CA SER A 132 -6.72 -15.53 -9.20
C SER A 132 -6.65 -15.09 -7.75
N TYR A 133 -5.52 -14.49 -7.41
CA TYR A 133 -5.21 -13.90 -6.12
C TYR A 133 -5.03 -12.39 -6.27
N VAL A 134 -5.18 -11.71 -5.15
CA VAL A 134 -4.94 -10.28 -5.04
C VAL A 134 -4.07 -10.03 -3.81
N LEU A 135 -2.95 -9.34 -4.01
CA LEU A 135 -2.14 -8.78 -2.94
C LEU A 135 -2.63 -7.36 -2.67
N TYR A 136 -3.05 -7.10 -1.43
CA TYR A 136 -3.44 -5.78 -0.95
C TYR A 136 -2.36 -5.26 -0.02
N LEU A 137 -1.94 -4.02 -0.24
CA LEU A 137 -1.23 -3.20 0.73
C LEU A 137 -2.21 -2.18 1.26
N MET A 138 -2.54 -2.24 2.55
CA MET A 138 -3.52 -1.36 3.19
C MET A 138 -2.89 -0.58 4.34
N GLY A 139 -3.05 0.73 4.32
CA GLY A 139 -2.59 1.65 5.37
C GLY A 139 -3.68 1.89 6.41
N ASP A 140 -3.30 1.99 7.69
CA ASP A 140 -4.25 2.19 8.79
C ASP A 140 -4.55 3.66 9.13
N SER A 141 -3.90 4.58 8.42
CA SER A 141 -3.76 5.99 8.84
C SER A 141 -4.10 7.01 7.76
N TYR A 142 -4.02 6.64 6.49
CA TYR A 142 -4.31 7.54 5.37
C TYR A 142 -5.29 6.88 4.42
N VAL A 143 -6.23 7.66 3.89
CA VAL A 143 -7.20 7.22 2.88
C VAL A 143 -6.60 7.44 1.49
N GLY A 144 -6.79 6.48 0.59
CA GLY A 144 -6.29 6.55 -0.80
C GLY A 144 -4.85 6.06 -0.99
N GLY A 145 -4.22 5.55 0.07
CA GLY A 145 -2.85 4.99 0.02
C GLY A 145 -2.81 3.48 -0.23
N ASP A 146 -3.99 2.84 -0.29
CA ASP A 146 -4.12 1.39 -0.45
C ASP A 146 -3.85 0.99 -1.91
N GLN A 147 -3.16 -0.13 -2.11
CA GLN A 147 -2.77 -0.62 -3.42
C GLN A 147 -3.16 -2.09 -3.60
N GLU A 148 -3.63 -2.46 -4.79
CA GLU A 148 -4.00 -3.84 -5.15
C GLU A 148 -3.20 -4.38 -6.35
N TYR A 149 -2.72 -5.61 -6.24
CA TYR A 149 -1.97 -6.29 -7.28
C TYR A 149 -2.56 -7.67 -7.56
N LYS A 150 -3.08 -7.86 -8.77
CA LYS A 150 -3.69 -9.13 -9.19
C LYS A 150 -2.63 -10.05 -9.76
N PHE A 151 -2.65 -11.31 -9.34
CA PHE A 151 -1.78 -12.34 -9.89
C PHE A 151 -2.51 -13.68 -9.95
N ASP A 152 -2.06 -14.55 -10.83
CA ASP A 152 -2.65 -15.86 -11.05
C ASP A 152 -1.67 -16.97 -10.66
N VAL A 153 -2.22 -18.03 -10.09
CA VAL A 153 -1.50 -19.28 -9.78
C VAL A 153 -2.23 -20.43 -10.46
N ARG A 154 -1.48 -21.31 -11.13
CA ARG A 154 -2.02 -22.50 -11.80
C ARG A 154 -1.66 -23.76 -11.00
N VAL A 155 -2.69 -24.41 -10.48
CA VAL A 155 -2.60 -25.69 -9.78
C VAL A 155 -2.81 -26.84 -10.76
N ARG A 156 -1.95 -27.85 -10.68
CA ARG A 156 -2.03 -29.10 -11.46
C ARG A 156 -1.56 -30.28 -10.60
N SER A 157 -2.37 -31.34 -10.57
CA SER A 157 -1.99 -32.64 -9.99
C SER A 157 -1.18 -33.50 -10.96
#